data_AF-X0S1U4-F1
#
_entry.id   AF-X0S1U4-F1
#
_cell.length_a   1.000
_cell.length_b   1.000
_cell.length_c   1.000
_cell.angle_alpha   90.00
_cell.angle_beta   90.00
_cell.angle_gamma   90.00
#
_symmetry.space_group_name_H-M   'P 1'
#
loop_
_entity.id
_entity.type
_entity.pdbx_description
1 polymer ?
#
loop_
_entity_poly.entity_id
_entity_poly.type
_entity_poly.pdbx_seq_one_letter_code
_entity_poly.pdbx_strand_id
1 'polypeptide(L)' 'MIRRIDITGKKFNMLTVVKYSHTKNNKAHWHLKCDCGNDKILDSGALKMQQSCG' A
#
# COMPACT_ATOMS: atom_id res chain seq x y z
N MET A 1 -10.21 1.55 18.88
CA MET A 1 -10.80 1.06 17.60
C MET A 1 -9.92 1.57 16.46
N ILE A 2 -9.18 0.70 15.78
CA ILE A 2 -8.38 1.09 14.61
C ILE A 2 -9.36 1.32 13.46
N ARG A 3 -9.56 2.58 13.08
CA ARG A 3 -10.30 2.93 11.85
C ARG A 3 -9.49 2.39 10.67
N ARG A 4 -9.87 1.22 10.16
CA ARG A 4 -9.37 0.72 8.87
C ARG A 4 -9.92 1.65 7.81
N ILE A 5 -9.09 2.57 7.35
CA ILE A 5 -9.36 3.32 6.13
C ILE A 5 -9.15 2.31 5.02
N ASP A 6 -10.22 1.84 4.40
CA ASP A 6 -10.10 1.02 3.21
C ASP A 6 -9.56 1.90 2.08
N ILE A 7 -8.38 1.55 1.61
CA ILE A 7 -7.69 2.22 0.51
C ILE A 7 -7.56 1.30 -0.69
N THR A 8 -8.36 0.22 -0.74
CA THR A 8 -8.38 -0.69 -1.89
C THR A 8 -8.78 0.08 -3.14
N GLY A 9 -8.03 -0.08 -4.22
CA GLY A 9 -8.27 0.65 -5.47
C GLY A 9 -7.76 2.10 -5.47
N LYS A 10 -7.19 2.62 -4.36
CA LYS A 10 -6.52 3.92 -4.41
C LYS A 10 -5.21 3.83 -5.17
N LYS A 11 -4.96 4.85 -6.00
CA LYS A 11 -3.69 5.04 -6.69
C LYS A 11 -2.86 6.06 -5.92
N PHE A 12 -1.64 5.68 -5.55
CA PHE A 12 -0.65 6.53 -4.91
C PHE A 12 0.49 6.76 -5.89
N ASN A 13 0.46 7.92 -6.56
CA ASN A 13 1.44 8.33 -7.57
C ASN A 13 1.50 7.36 -8.78
N MET A 14 2.38 6.35 -8.72
CA MET A 14 2.54 5.30 -9.74
C MET A 14 2.17 3.90 -9.24
N LEU A 15 1.79 3.78 -7.97
CA LEU A 15 1.43 2.52 -7.32
C LEU A 15 -0.08 2.44 -7.18
N THR A 16 -0.68 1.36 -7.66
CA THR A 16 -2.12 1.11 -7.54
C THR A 16 -2.34 0.06 -6.46
N VAL A 17 -3.12 0.38 -5.43
CA VAL A 17 -3.52 -0.61 -4.41
C VAL A 17 -4.46 -1.62 -5.06
N VAL A 18 -3.97 -2.85 -5.24
CA VAL A 18 -4.74 -3.93 -5.86
C VAL A 18 -5.67 -4.57 -4.84
N LYS A 19 -5.11 -4.94 -3.67
CA LYS A 19 -5.86 -5.62 -2.62
C LYS A 19 -5.16 -5.50 -1.27
N TYR A 20 -5.92 -5.65 -0.20
CA TYR A 20 -5.36 -5.93 1.11
C TYR A 20 -4.62 -7.28 1.09
N SER A 21 -3.42 -7.31 1.67
CA SER A 21 -2.59 -8.52 1.72
C SER A 21 -2.78 -9.23 3.06
N HIS A 22 -2.31 -8.64 4.16
CA HIS A 22 -2.44 -9.19 5.50
C HIS A 22 -2.21 -8.11 6.55
N THR A 23 -2.48 -8.39 7.83
CA THR A 23 -2.08 -7.50 8.93
C THR A 23 -0.91 -8.15 9.62
N LYS A 24 0.20 -7.43 9.76
CA LYS A 24 1.36 -7.88 10.52
C LYS A 24 1.79 -6.76 11.46
N ASN A 25 2.11 -7.12 12.70
CA ASN A 25 2.57 -6.16 13.71
C ASN A 25 1.62 -4.96 13.92
N ASN A 26 0.31 -5.23 14.01
CA ASN A 26 -0.76 -4.22 14.06
C ASN A 26 -0.82 -3.25 12.87
N LYS A 27 -0.14 -3.54 11.75
CA LYS A 27 -0.17 -2.74 10.53
C LYS A 27 -0.84 -3.51 9.40
N ALA A 28 -1.77 -2.85 8.71
CA ALA A 28 -2.40 -3.40 7.53
C ALA A 28 -1.45 -3.26 6.34
N HIS A 29 -1.06 -4.39 5.75
CA HIS A 29 -0.24 -4.48 4.55
C HIS A 29 -1.13 -4.58 3.32
N TRP A 30 -0.78 -3.81 2.31
CA TRP A 30 -1.51 -3.66 1.07
C TRP A 30 -0.62 -4.10 -0.09
N HIS A 31 -1.20 -4.88 -1.01
CA HIS A 31 -0.57 -5.27 -2.25
C HIS A 31 -0.75 -4.14 -3.25
N LEU A 32 0.35 -3.54 -3.68
CA LEU A 32 0.38 -2.48 -4.67
C LEU A 32 1.08 -2.95 -5.94
N LYS A 33 0.62 -2.42 -7.07
CA LYS A 33 1.22 -2.67 -8.37
C LYS A 33 1.72 -1.36 -8.96
N CYS A 34 3.02 -1.27 -9.26
CA CYS A 34 3.63 -0.18 -10.00
C CYS A 34 3.20 -0.32 -11.46
N ASP A 35 2.92 0.81 -12.08
CA ASP A 35 2.75 0.88 -13.55
C ASP A 35 4.01 0.40 -14.30
N CYS A 36 5.15 0.52 -13.61
CA CYS A 36 6.49 0.07 -13.96
C CYS A 36 6.64 -1.46 -14.13
N GLY A 37 5.60 -2.24 -13.76
CA GLY A 37 5.59 -3.70 -13.79
C GLY A 37 6.00 -4.36 -12.47
N ASN A 38 6.48 -3.59 -11.49
CA ASN A 38 6.91 -4.12 -10.20
C ASN A 38 5.75 -4.14 -9.18
N ASP A 39 5.57 -5.22 -8.45
CA ASP A 39 4.63 -5.29 -7.33
C ASP A 39 5.35 -5.06 -5.98
N LYS A 40 4.67 -4.40 -5.05
CA LYS A 40 5.19 -4.10 -3.71
C LYS A 40 4.11 -4.31 -2.66
N ILE A 41 4.52 -4.84 -1.51
CA ILE A 41 3.66 -4.98 -0.34
C ILE A 41 4.07 -3.91 0.67
N LEU A 42 3.20 -2.92 0.90
CA LEU A 42 3.49 -1.83 1.83
C LEU A 42 2.38 -1.68 2.85
N ASP A 43 2.76 -1.31 4.07
CA ASP A 43 1.79 -0.92 5.06
C ASP A 43 1.24 0.50 4.81
N SER A 44 0.06 0.77 5.36
CA SER A 44 -0.60 2.08 5.26
C SER A 44 0.24 3.25 5.79
N GLY A 45 1.19 3.01 6.69
CA GLY A 45 2.15 4.02 7.15
C GLY A 45 3.28 4.25 6.15
N ALA A 46 3.84 3.19 5.58
CA ALA A 46 4.86 3.25 4.54
C ALA A 46 4.35 3.92 3.24
N LEU A 47 3.08 3.74 2.90
CA LEU A 47 2.42 4.42 1.77
C LEU A 47 2.53 5.95 1.83
N LYS A 48 2.55 6.53 3.03
CA LYS A 48 2.68 7.99 3.23
C LYS A 48 4.13 8.47 3.14
N MET A 49 5.10 7.55 3.29
CA MET A 49 6.53 7.85 3.41
C MET A 49 7.37 7.35 2.21
N GLN A 50 6.78 6.68 1.22
CA GLN A 50 7.52 6.25 0.04
C GLN A 50 7.45 7.35 -1.04
N GLN A 51 8.39 8.30 -0.99
CA GLN A 51 8.47 9.45 -1.91
C GLN A 51 9.40 9.24 -3.11
N SER A 52 10.09 8.11 -3.22
CA SER A 52 11.03 7.92 -4.31
C SER A 52 11.29 6.44 -4.59
N CYS A 53 11.25 6.09 -5.87
CA CYS A 53 12.04 4.97 -6.38
C CYS A 53 13.51 5.43 -6.29
N GLY A 54 14.24 4.96 -5.28
CA GLY A 54 15.68 5.14 -5.12
C GLY A 54 16.29 3.79 -4.80
#